data_AF-A0A161MBG2-F1
#
_entry.id   AF-A0A161MBG2-F1
#
_cell.length_a   1.000
_cell.length_b   1.000
_cell.length_c   1.000
_cell.angle_alpha   90.00
_cell.angle_beta   90.00
_cell.angle_gamma   90.00
#
_symmetry.space_group_name_H-M   'P 1'
#
loop_
_entity.id
_entity.type
_entity.pdbx_description
1 polymer ?
#
loop_
_entity_poly.entity_id
_entity_poly.type
_entity_poly.pdbx_seq_one_letter_code
_entity_poly.pdbx_strand_id
1 'polypeptide(L)'
;MLVGGHGEHNPNAKYLKSRGLWLSYTIGMLVLHLILLSVPVLSVPMVWTLTNLIHNAFHFVFLHTLKGSPWIAPDQGDCSRLTHWEQID
;
A
#
# COMPACT_ATOMS: atom_id res chain seq x y z
N MET A 1 15.39 -12.90 -17.85
CA MET A 1 14.10 -12.85 -17.12
C MET A 1 14.09 -11.53 -16.36
N LEU A 2 13.17 -10.62 -16.68
CA LEU A 2 13.04 -9.37 -15.92
C LEU A 2 12.42 -9.70 -14.57
N VAL A 3 13.16 -9.47 -13.50
CA VAL A 3 12.69 -9.67 -12.13
C VAL A 3 11.74 -8.52 -11.79
N GLY A 4 10.44 -8.81 -11.77
CA GLY A 4 9.41 -7.87 -11.31
C GLY A 4 8.59 -7.25 -12.44
N GLY A 5 7.47 -7.88 -12.78
CA GLY A 5 6.45 -7.30 -13.65
C GLY A 5 6.42 -7.92 -15.05
N HIS A 6 5.21 -8.09 -15.60
CA HIS A 6 4.93 -8.60 -16.94
C HIS A 6 5.40 -7.64 -18.06
N GLY A 7 6.64 -7.14 -18.02
CA GLY A 7 7.18 -6.18 -18.99
C GLY A 7 6.49 -4.80 -18.95
N GLU A 8 5.79 -4.50 -17.86
CA GLU A 8 5.05 -3.24 -17.70
C GLU A 8 6.02 -2.07 -17.52
N HIS A 9 5.77 -0.97 -18.24
CA HIS A 9 6.60 0.24 -18.16
C HIS A 9 6.55 0.88 -16.77
N ASN A 10 5.36 0.91 -16.14
CA ASN A 10 5.19 1.31 -14.76
C ASN A 10 4.30 0.28 -14.01
N PRO A 11 4.88 -0.58 -13.16
CA PRO A 11 4.11 -1.56 -12.38
C PRO A 11 3.16 -0.92 -11.34
N ASN A 12 3.42 0.32 -10.90
CA ASN A 12 2.56 1.03 -9.95
C ASN A 12 1.22 1.47 -10.55
N ALA A 13 1.09 1.54 -11.87
CA ALA A 13 -0.17 1.92 -12.53
C ALA A 13 -1.25 0.81 -12.45
N LYS A 14 -0.85 -0.45 -12.33
CA LYS A 14 -1.75 -1.60 -12.51
C LYS A 14 -2.02 -2.41 -11.25
N TYR A 15 -1.16 -2.32 -10.23
CA TYR A 15 -1.25 -3.21 -9.06
C TYR A 15 -2.57 -3.04 -8.27
N LEU A 16 -3.16 -1.84 -8.22
CA LEU A 16 -4.48 -1.59 -7.60
C LEU A 16 -5.62 -2.40 -8.23
N LYS A 17 -5.48 -2.81 -9.49
CA LYS A 17 -6.47 -3.62 -10.21
C LYS A 17 -6.31 -5.13 -9.91
N SER A 18 -5.27 -5.52 -9.16
CA SER A 18 -4.97 -6.92 -8.84
C SER A 18 -5.85 -7.46 -7.71
N ARG A 19 -6.52 -8.60 -7.95
CA ARG A 19 -7.29 -9.32 -6.92
C ARG A 19 -6.43 -9.75 -5.73
N GLY A 20 -5.17 -10.11 -5.99
CA GLY A 20 -4.23 -10.52 -4.94
C GLY A 20 -3.90 -9.38 -3.98
N LEU A 21 -3.80 -8.15 -4.50
CA LEU A 21 -3.60 -6.97 -3.67
C LEU A 21 -4.79 -6.75 -2.73
N TRP A 22 -6.02 -6.76 -3.26
CA TRP A 22 -7.21 -6.55 -2.44
C TRP A 22 -7.34 -7.61 -1.35
N LEU A 23 -7.07 -8.88 -1.68
CA LEU A 23 -7.09 -9.95 -0.69
C LEU A 23 -6.05 -9.74 0.42
N SER A 24 -4.79 -9.46 0.08
CA SER A 24 -3.74 -9.26 1.07
C SER A 24 -3.98 -8.00 1.91
N TYR A 25 -4.50 -6.94 1.30
CA TYR A 25 -4.90 -5.72 1.98
C TYR A 25 -6.01 -5.97 3.01
N THR A 26 -7.09 -6.68 2.63
CA THR A 26 -8.17 -7.02 3.56
C THR A 26 -7.67 -7.90 4.72
N ILE A 27 -6.83 -8.89 4.43
CA ILE A 27 -6.23 -9.74 5.47
C ILE A 27 -5.36 -8.90 6.42
N GLY A 28 -4.51 -8.02 5.88
CA GLY A 28 -3.67 -7.13 6.68
C GLY A 28 -4.47 -6.22 7.61
N MET A 29 -5.56 -5.63 7.09
CA MET A 29 -6.46 -4.80 7.90
C MET A 29 -7.17 -5.59 9.00
N LEU A 30 -7.62 -6.81 8.70
CA LEU A 30 -8.22 -7.69 9.71
C LEU A 30 -7.21 -8.07 10.80
N VAL A 31 -5.99 -8.43 10.43
CA VAL A 31 -4.91 -8.78 11.37
C VAL A 31 -4.57 -7.60 12.26
N LEU A 32 -4.39 -6.39 11.69
CA LEU A 32 -4.17 -5.17 12.47
C LEU A 32 -5.28 -4.96 13.51
N HIS A 33 -6.54 -5.08 13.07
CA HIS A 33 -7.69 -4.88 13.95
C HIS A 33 -7.75 -5.92 15.08
N LEU A 34 -7.48 -7.20 14.79
CA LEU A 34 -7.43 -8.27 15.79
C LEU A 34 -6.29 -8.10 16.79
N ILE A 35 -5.11 -7.64 16.33
CA ILE A 35 -3.99 -7.30 17.22
C ILE A 35 -4.40 -6.18 18.18
N LEU A 36 -5.06 -5.13 17.70
CA LEU A 36 -5.52 -4.04 18.57
C LEU A 36 -6.62 -4.49 19.54
N LEU A 37 -7.55 -5.35 19.12
CA LEU A 37 -8.56 -5.94 20.00
C LEU A 37 -7.96 -6.83 21.10
N SER A 38 -6.76 -7.40 20.88
CA SER A 38 -6.09 -8.21 21.90
C SER A 38 -5.52 -7.40 23.07
N VAL A 39 -5.53 -6.07 22.98
CA VAL A 39 -5.00 -5.17 24.03
C VAL A 39 -6.10 -4.88 25.08
N PRO A 40 -5.94 -5.31 26.34
CA PRO A 40 -7.03 -5.32 27.32
C PRO A 40 -7.48 -3.93 27.80
N VAL A 41 -6.69 -2.89 27.57
CA VAL A 41 -7.02 -1.51 27.98
C VAL A 41 -7.80 -0.73 26.92
N LEU A 42 -7.95 -1.27 25.71
CA LEU A 42 -8.61 -0.57 24.61
C LEU A 42 -10.08 -0.97 24.53
N SER A 43 -10.97 0.03 24.52
CA SER A 43 -12.38 -0.21 24.20
C SER A 43 -12.59 -0.43 22.70
N VAL A 44 -13.66 -1.11 22.30
CA VAL A 44 -13.99 -1.37 20.89
C VAL A 44 -14.01 -0.08 20.03
N PRO A 45 -14.62 1.04 20.48
CA PRO A 45 -14.54 2.30 19.73
C PRO A 45 -13.11 2.84 19.58
N MET A 46 -12.28 2.72 20.61
CA MET A 46 -10.87 3.14 20.55
C MET A 46 -10.09 2.30 19.53
N VAL A 47 -10.34 0.99 19.47
CA VAL A 47 -9.70 0.09 18.51
C VAL A 47 -10.06 0.46 17.07
N TRP A 48 -11.33 0.78 16.79
CA TRP A 48 -11.73 1.29 15.47
C TRP A 48 -11.04 2.61 15.12
N THR A 49 -10.99 3.56 16.06
CA THR A 49 -10.29 4.84 15.85
C THR A 49 -8.82 4.63 15.54
N LEU A 50 -8.13 3.78 16.31
CA LEU A 50 -6.71 3.47 16.09
C LEU A 50 -6.47 2.73 14.77
N THR A 51 -7.33 1.78 14.42
CA THR A 51 -7.28 1.07 13.13
C THR A 51 -7.33 2.07 11.97
N ASN A 52 -8.29 3.00 12.02
CA ASN A 52 -8.43 4.06 11.01
C ASN A 52 -7.23 5.03 11.00
N LEU A 53 -6.74 5.44 12.17
CA LEU A 53 -5.60 6.36 12.27
C LEU A 53 -4.33 5.74 11.68
N ILE A 54 -4.01 4.50 12.06
CA ILE A 54 -2.85 3.76 11.54
C ILE A 54 -2.99 3.55 10.04
N HIS A 55 -4.16 3.11 9.59
CA HIS A 55 -4.46 2.93 8.16
C HIS A 55 -4.23 4.23 7.38
N ASN A 56 -4.81 5.35 7.82
CA ASN A 56 -4.69 6.63 7.14
C ASN A 56 -3.26 7.17 7.15
N ALA A 57 -2.52 7.03 8.26
CA ALA A 57 -1.12 7.43 8.34
C ALA A 57 -0.25 6.61 7.37
N PHE A 58 -0.44 5.28 7.36
CA PHE A 58 0.28 4.39 6.44
C PHE A 58 -0.04 4.71 4.98
N HIS A 59 -1.33 4.87 4.64
CA HIS A 59 -1.74 5.24 3.29
C HIS A 59 -1.18 6.61 2.87
N PHE A 60 -1.17 7.58 3.77
CA PHE A 60 -0.61 8.90 3.48
C PHE A 60 0.87 8.82 3.13
N VAL A 61 1.67 8.14 3.97
CA VAL A 61 3.10 7.95 3.72
C VAL A 61 3.32 7.17 2.42
N PHE A 62 2.62 6.05 2.24
CA PHE A 62 2.77 5.20 1.07
C PHE A 62 2.44 5.94 -0.23
N LEU A 63 1.31 6.66 -0.26
CA LEU A 63 0.83 7.33 -1.47
C LEU A 63 1.58 8.64 -1.76
N HIS A 64 1.89 9.44 -0.74
CA HIS A 64 2.35 10.83 -0.95
C HIS A 64 3.83 11.05 -0.63
N THR A 65 4.50 10.09 0.02
CA THR A 65 5.92 10.23 0.40
C THR A 65 6.82 9.30 -0.41
N LEU A 66 6.38 8.06 -0.66
CA LEU A 66 7.18 7.11 -1.44
C LEU A 66 7.17 7.50 -2.92
N LYS A 67 8.35 7.41 -3.54
CA LYS A 67 8.61 7.80 -4.93
C LYS A 67 9.32 6.71 -5.71
N GLY A 68 9.21 6.77 -7.03
CA GLY A 68 9.83 5.81 -7.94
C GLY A 68 8.96 4.60 -8.19
N SER A 69 9.46 3.72 -9.05
CA SER A 69 8.87 2.43 -9.39
C SER A 69 9.61 1.30 -8.64
N PRO A 70 8.91 0.24 -8.20
CA PRO A 70 9.58 -0.92 -7.62
C PRO A 70 10.41 -1.63 -8.69
N TRP A 71 11.56 -2.17 -8.29
CA TRP A 71 12.52 -2.89 -9.14
C TRP A 71 13.21 -2.01 -10.19
N ILE A 72 14.06 -2.60 -11.05
CA ILE A 72 14.60 -1.91 -12.22
C ILE A 72 13.48 -1.87 -13.27
N ALA A 73 12.64 -0.84 -13.20
CA ALA A 73 11.62 -0.60 -14.20
C ALA A 73 12.27 -0.18 -15.53
N PRO A 74 11.69 -0.56 -16.69
CA PRO A 74 12.14 -0.09 -18.00
C PRO A 74 11.69 1.37 -18.28
N ASP A 75 11.40 2.16 -17.24
CA ASP A 75 10.89 3.53 -17.32
C ASP A 75 11.99 4.59 -17.53
N GLN A 76 13.25 4.17 -17.61
CA GLN A 76 14.42 5.06 -17.76
C GLN A 76 14.47 6.22 -16.76
N GLY A 77 13.81 6.09 -15.60
CA GLY A 77 13.75 7.13 -14.57
C GLY A 77 12.58 8.11 -14.68
N ASP A 78 11.64 7.92 -15.61
CA ASP A 78 10.46 8.78 -15.77
C ASP A 78 9.63 8.87 -14.47
N CYS A 79 9.50 7.78 -13.73
CA CYS A 79 8.75 7.75 -12.47
C CYS A 79 9.59 8.11 -11.24
N SER A 80 10.89 8.40 -11.37
CA SER A 80 11.82 8.59 -10.24
C SER A 80 11.43 9.71 -9.27
N ARG A 81 10.75 10.75 -9.77
CA ARG A 81 10.31 11.91 -8.99
C ARG A 81 8.84 11.85 -8.57
N LEU A 82 8.08 10.94 -9.19
CA LEU A 82 6.64 10.80 -9.00
C LEU A 82 6.39 10.00 -7.73
N THR A 83 5.46 10.51 -6.93
CA THR A 83 4.90 9.78 -5.79
C THR A 83 4.08 8.60 -6.28
N HIS A 84 3.85 7.64 -5.39
CA HIS A 84 3.03 6.49 -5.71
C HIS A 84 1.60 6.88 -6.11
N TRP A 85 1.05 7.95 -5.51
CA TRP A 85 -0.23 8.55 -5.89
C TRP A 85 -0.25 9.03 -7.35
N GLU A 86 0.77 9.79 -7.77
CA GLU A 86 0.87 10.36 -9.13
C GLU A 86 1.06 9.28 -10.21
N GLN A 87 1.42 8.06 -9.82
CA GLN A 87 1.64 6.93 -10.71
C GLN A 87 0.42 6.02 -10.88
N ILE A 88 -0.65 6.23 -10.12
CA ILE A 88 -1.90 5.45 -10.24
C ILE A 88 -2.71 5.95 -11.45
N ASP A 89 -3.17 5.02 -12.28
CA ASP A 89 -3.95 5.25 -13.52
C ASP A 89 -5.43 4.90 -13.38
#